data_AF-F6S306-F1
#
_entry.id   AF-F6S306-F1
#
_cell.length_a   1.000
_cell.length_b   1.000
_cell.length_c   1.000
_cell.angle_alpha   90.00
_cell.angle_beta   90.00
_cell.angle_gamma   90.00
#
_symmetry.space_group_name_H-M   'P 1'
#
loop_
_entity.id
_entity.type
_entity.pdbx_description
1 polymer ?
#
loop_
_entity_poly.entity_id
_entity_poly.type
_entity_poly.pdbx_seq_one_letter_code
_entity_poly.pdbx_strand_id
1 'polypeptide(L)'
;MLARSILGALFPEAMIHYLENYGAEKFSEIFLGEFDTPEAIWNSEMRRYMIEKIAAHIADFSPRLMSNVRAIYQYVPIPAISFPQLEEELFCNIYYLRHLCNETRFPDWEIKNPVSFLKDVLGAWKKEVEKKGPNMSYDEAYDTLRLPKDKAPFNESQIRKAYFRMAQKYHPDKNPEGRDIFEAVNKAYEFLCTKKKRVVDGPDPQNLLLILKTQSILFRRFKEELAPYKYAGYPALIKTITMETGDVDLFSKAEPLLPEATELAFHTVNCSALNAEELRRENGIEILQAAFARCVSMLSFSSTQDDVAVKVCMHVCRCYAVAAQFEECREKFMADSN
;
A
#
# COMPACT_ATOMS: atom_id res chain seq x y z
N MET A 1 -5.41 0.91 -16.00
CA MET A 1 -6.40 -0.09 -15.52
C MET A 1 -5.84 -1.42 -15.98
N LEU A 2 -5.10 -2.13 -15.13
CA LEU A 2 -4.61 -3.47 -15.47
C LEU A 2 -5.85 -4.30 -15.84
N ALA A 3 -5.91 -4.80 -17.07
CA ALA A 3 -6.87 -5.84 -17.42
C ALA A 3 -6.73 -6.92 -16.35
N ARG A 4 -7.83 -7.36 -15.74
CA ARG A 4 -7.82 -8.34 -14.64
C ARG A 4 -7.16 -9.61 -15.17
N SER A 5 -5.84 -9.73 -14.96
CA SER A 5 -5.08 -10.88 -15.42
C SER A 5 -5.64 -12.11 -14.73
N ILE A 6 -5.85 -13.19 -15.47
CA ILE A 6 -6.26 -14.48 -14.90
C ILE A 6 -5.21 -14.96 -13.89
N LEU A 7 -3.94 -14.55 -14.08
CA LEU A 7 -2.83 -14.81 -13.18
C LEU A 7 -2.86 -13.96 -11.90
N GLY A 8 -3.66 -12.88 -11.86
CA GLY A 8 -3.83 -11.98 -10.72
C GLY A 8 -4.29 -12.65 -9.43
N ALA A 9 -5.00 -13.78 -9.55
CA ALA A 9 -5.42 -14.55 -8.39
C ALA A 9 -4.31 -15.49 -7.87
N LEU A 10 -3.33 -15.83 -8.71
CA LEU A 10 -2.30 -16.83 -8.42
C LEU A 10 -0.97 -16.21 -8.00
N PHE A 11 -0.60 -15.13 -8.66
CA PHE A 11 0.72 -14.52 -8.57
C PHE A 11 0.66 -13.13 -7.92
N PRO A 12 1.72 -12.74 -7.17
CA PRO A 12 1.92 -11.36 -6.78
C PRO A 12 1.97 -10.43 -8.00
N GLU A 13 1.57 -9.17 -7.81
CA GLU A 13 1.55 -8.15 -8.86
C GLU A 13 2.93 -7.98 -9.54
N ALA A 14 4.02 -8.06 -8.75
CA ALA A 14 5.39 -8.01 -9.28
C ALA A 14 5.67 -9.11 -10.32
N MET A 15 5.24 -10.34 -10.07
CA MET A 15 5.46 -11.48 -10.99
C MET A 15 4.71 -11.28 -12.31
N ILE A 16 3.51 -10.72 -12.24
CA ILE A 16 2.69 -10.39 -13.43
C ILE A 16 3.37 -9.27 -14.22
N HIS A 17 3.85 -8.24 -13.52
CA HIS A 17 4.62 -7.17 -14.13
C HIS A 17 5.87 -7.70 -14.83
N TYR A 18 6.58 -8.66 -14.23
CA TYR A 18 7.74 -9.30 -14.84
C TYR A 18 7.38 -10.01 -16.16
N LEU A 19 6.28 -10.77 -16.16
CA LEU A 19 5.81 -11.46 -17.36
C LEU A 19 5.41 -10.49 -18.47
N GLU A 20 4.69 -9.42 -18.13
CA GLU A 20 4.17 -8.45 -19.10
C GLU A 20 5.28 -7.59 -19.72
N ASN A 21 6.31 -7.23 -18.96
CA ASN A 21 7.31 -6.25 -19.39
C ASN A 21 8.64 -6.88 -19.83
N TYR A 22 9.02 -8.05 -19.30
CA TYR A 22 10.28 -8.73 -19.59
C TYR A 22 10.11 -10.09 -20.29
N GLY A 23 8.88 -10.55 -20.47
CA GLY A 23 8.56 -11.77 -21.22
C GLY A 23 8.73 -13.08 -20.45
N ALA A 24 8.39 -14.18 -21.11
CA ALA A 24 8.28 -15.51 -20.50
C ALA A 24 9.61 -16.11 -20.02
N GLU A 25 10.72 -15.80 -20.69
CA GLU A 25 12.06 -16.28 -20.31
C GLU A 25 12.48 -15.68 -18.96
N LYS A 26 12.40 -14.36 -18.83
CA LYS A 26 12.75 -13.68 -17.57
C LYS A 26 11.79 -14.07 -16.46
N PHE A 27 10.49 -14.18 -16.75
CA PHE A 27 9.52 -14.69 -15.79
C PHE A 27 9.90 -16.09 -15.29
N SER A 28 10.32 -17.00 -16.17
CA SER A 28 10.69 -18.37 -15.79
C SER A 28 11.92 -18.40 -14.89
N GLU A 29 12.91 -17.53 -15.14
CA GLU A 29 14.06 -17.34 -14.28
C GLU A 29 13.63 -16.86 -12.87
N ILE A 30 12.78 -15.82 -12.81
CA ILE A 30 12.27 -15.32 -11.52
C ILE A 30 11.46 -16.40 -10.81
N PHE A 31 10.59 -17.09 -11.54
CA PHE A 31 9.70 -18.11 -11.00
C PHE A 31 10.51 -19.24 -10.36
N LEU A 32 11.56 -19.73 -11.01
CA LEU A 32 12.36 -20.86 -10.53
C LEU A 32 13.44 -20.48 -9.50
N GLY A 33 13.81 -19.20 -9.41
CA GLY A 33 14.85 -18.73 -8.50
C GLY A 33 14.35 -18.32 -7.10
N GLU A 34 15.25 -17.69 -6.34
CA GLU A 34 14.99 -17.17 -5.00
C GLU A 34 15.33 -15.68 -5.00
N PHE A 35 14.33 -14.84 -4.78
CA PHE A 35 14.44 -13.39 -4.86
C PHE A 35 13.89 -12.75 -3.61
N ASP A 36 14.66 -11.84 -3.05
CA ASP A 36 14.30 -11.04 -1.90
C ASP A 36 14.89 -9.64 -2.04
N THR A 37 14.25 -8.86 -2.92
CA THR A 37 14.73 -7.56 -3.40
C THR A 37 13.57 -6.57 -3.50
N PRO A 38 13.84 -5.25 -3.57
CA PRO A 38 12.81 -4.25 -3.82
C PRO A 38 11.97 -4.47 -5.08
N GLU A 39 12.45 -5.17 -6.11
CA GLU A 39 11.67 -5.43 -7.34
C GLU A 39 10.98 -6.80 -7.35
N ALA A 40 11.52 -7.79 -6.62
CA ALA A 40 11.01 -9.15 -6.61
C ALA A 40 11.21 -9.82 -5.24
N ILE A 41 10.10 -10.28 -4.67
CA ILE A 41 10.04 -11.13 -3.48
C ILE A 41 9.31 -12.40 -3.92
N TRP A 42 10.08 -13.47 -4.13
CA TRP A 42 9.58 -14.76 -4.58
C TRP A 42 10.53 -15.87 -4.19
N ASN A 43 10.02 -16.89 -3.51
CA ASN A 43 10.85 -17.98 -3.00
C ASN A 43 10.15 -19.35 -3.13
N SER A 44 10.90 -20.40 -2.84
CA SER A 44 10.41 -21.79 -2.87
C SER A 44 9.20 -22.03 -1.97
N GLU A 45 9.08 -21.32 -0.85
CA GLU A 45 7.93 -21.41 0.05
C GLU A 45 6.67 -20.81 -0.59
N MET A 46 6.76 -19.62 -1.19
CA MET A 46 5.66 -18.98 -1.91
C MET A 46 5.21 -19.84 -3.09
N ARG A 47 6.15 -20.41 -3.85
CA ARG A 47 5.85 -21.38 -4.92
C ARG A 47 5.05 -22.57 -4.41
N ARG A 48 5.56 -23.22 -3.36
CA ARG A 48 4.92 -24.39 -2.75
C ARG A 48 3.52 -24.03 -2.24
N TYR A 49 3.37 -22.90 -1.56
CA TYR A 49 2.09 -22.41 -1.07
C TYR A 49 1.08 -22.17 -2.20
N MET A 50 1.53 -21.56 -3.31
CA MET A 50 0.69 -21.38 -4.49
C MET A 50 0.22 -22.72 -5.06
N ILE A 51 1.13 -23.69 -5.22
CA ILE A 51 0.81 -25.04 -5.72
C ILE A 51 -0.18 -25.74 -4.79
N GLU A 52 0.01 -25.67 -3.48
CA GLU A 52 -0.90 -26.24 -2.48
C GLU A 52 -2.31 -25.63 -2.59
N LYS A 53 -2.41 -24.30 -2.78
CA LYS A 53 -3.70 -23.62 -2.95
C LYS A 53 -4.40 -24.01 -4.25
N ILE A 54 -3.67 -24.13 -5.35
CA ILE A 54 -4.21 -24.62 -6.63
C ILE A 54 -4.66 -26.08 -6.49
N ALA A 55 -3.83 -26.96 -5.92
CA ALA A 55 -4.15 -28.36 -5.70
C ALA A 55 -5.40 -28.52 -4.82
N ALA A 56 -5.49 -27.75 -3.74
CA ALA A 56 -6.66 -27.72 -2.89
C ALA A 56 -7.90 -27.23 -3.65
N HIS A 57 -7.78 -26.25 -4.54
CA HIS A 57 -8.89 -25.74 -5.36
C HIS A 57 -9.47 -26.81 -6.31
N ILE A 58 -8.61 -27.62 -6.93
CA ILE A 58 -9.03 -28.67 -7.87
C ILE A 58 -9.24 -30.05 -7.24
N ALA A 59 -9.06 -30.18 -5.92
CA ALA A 59 -9.04 -31.46 -5.20
C ALA A 59 -10.30 -32.34 -5.43
N ASP A 60 -11.48 -31.74 -5.55
CA ASP A 60 -12.72 -32.47 -5.80
C ASP A 60 -12.86 -32.93 -7.26
N PHE A 61 -12.17 -32.26 -8.19
CA PHE A 61 -12.25 -32.54 -9.62
C PHE A 61 -11.22 -33.58 -10.06
N SER A 62 -9.99 -33.55 -9.54
CA SER A 62 -8.92 -34.47 -9.96
C SER A 62 -9.33 -35.96 -9.89
N PRO A 63 -9.97 -36.48 -8.82
CA PRO A 63 -10.44 -37.86 -8.77
C PRO A 63 -11.59 -38.16 -9.75
N ARG A 64 -12.44 -37.18 -10.04
CA ARG A 64 -13.53 -37.32 -11.02
C ARG A 64 -12.98 -37.42 -12.44
N LEU A 65 -11.94 -36.64 -12.76
CA LEU A 65 -11.27 -36.70 -14.05
C LEU A 65 -10.54 -38.04 -14.23
N MET A 66 -9.86 -38.54 -13.19
CA MET A 66 -9.20 -39.85 -13.23
C MET A 66 -10.17 -41.01 -13.44
N SER A 67 -11.36 -40.95 -12.85
CA SER A 67 -12.40 -41.98 -13.02
C SER A 67 -13.19 -41.83 -14.32
N ASN A 68 -13.31 -40.61 -14.86
CA ASN A 68 -13.98 -40.34 -16.12
C ASN A 68 -13.27 -39.20 -16.88
N VAL A 69 -12.54 -39.57 -17.94
CA VAL A 69 -11.81 -38.61 -18.80
C VAL A 69 -12.72 -37.61 -19.52
N ARG A 70 -14.03 -37.85 -19.57
CA ARG A 70 -15.06 -36.92 -20.10
C ARG A 70 -15.71 -36.06 -19.02
N ALA A 71 -15.20 -36.10 -17.78
CA ALA A 71 -15.74 -35.28 -16.70
C ALA A 71 -15.59 -33.79 -17.04
N ILE A 72 -16.72 -33.07 -17.02
CA ILE A 72 -16.75 -31.64 -17.28
C ILE A 72 -16.34 -30.89 -16.00
N TYR A 73 -15.31 -30.05 -16.12
CA TYR A 73 -14.93 -29.13 -15.06
C TYR A 73 -15.95 -27.99 -14.98
N GLN A 74 -16.49 -27.78 -13.78
CA GLN A 74 -17.36 -26.63 -13.51
C GLN A 74 -16.47 -25.50 -13.03
N TYR A 75 -16.27 -24.49 -13.89
CA TYR A 75 -15.40 -23.36 -13.59
C TYR A 75 -15.83 -22.65 -12.32
N VAL A 76 -14.86 -22.41 -11.45
CA VAL A 76 -15.00 -21.53 -10.28
C VAL A 76 -13.74 -20.68 -10.18
N PRO A 77 -13.87 -19.36 -9.95
CA PRO A 77 -12.71 -18.51 -9.73
C PRO A 77 -11.95 -18.99 -8.50
N ILE A 78 -10.63 -19.14 -8.64
CA ILE A 78 -9.76 -19.34 -7.49
C ILE A 78 -9.69 -18.01 -6.70
N PRO A 79 -9.91 -18.02 -5.38
CA PRO A 79 -9.67 -16.83 -4.57
C PRO A 79 -8.24 -16.35 -4.73
N ALA A 80 -8.03 -15.03 -4.66
CA ALA A 80 -6.70 -14.46 -4.67
C ALA A 80 -5.84 -15.06 -3.55
N ILE A 81 -4.65 -15.53 -3.90
CA ILE A 81 -3.71 -16.11 -2.95
C ILE A 81 -3.03 -14.97 -2.19
N SER A 82 -3.28 -14.91 -0.88
CA SER A 82 -2.59 -13.98 0.02
C SER A 82 -1.29 -14.63 0.51
N PHE A 83 -0.15 -14.06 0.14
CA PHE A 83 1.16 -14.55 0.53
C PHE A 83 1.60 -13.92 1.86
N PRO A 84 1.88 -14.71 2.91
CA PRO A 84 2.33 -14.19 4.22
C PRO A 84 3.57 -13.29 4.11
N GLN A 85 4.50 -13.62 3.20
CA GLN A 85 5.74 -12.89 2.97
C GLN A 85 5.53 -11.46 2.48
N LEU A 86 4.33 -11.15 1.94
CA LEU A 86 3.99 -9.84 1.38
C LEU A 86 2.99 -9.06 2.26
N GLU A 87 2.63 -9.56 3.45
CA GLU A 87 1.60 -8.94 4.30
C GLU A 87 1.95 -7.50 4.74
N GLU A 88 3.25 -7.20 4.87
CA GLU A 88 3.76 -5.88 5.29
C GLU A 88 4.27 -5.05 4.11
N GLU A 89 4.12 -5.56 2.88
CA GLU A 89 4.61 -4.88 1.69
C GLU A 89 3.51 -4.04 1.03
N LEU A 90 3.87 -2.83 0.64
CA LEU A 90 3.09 -2.02 -0.28
C LEU A 90 3.76 -2.07 -1.65
N PHE A 91 3.12 -2.74 -2.61
CA PHE A 91 3.60 -2.77 -3.99
C PHE A 91 3.12 -1.52 -4.74
N CYS A 92 4.06 -0.77 -5.33
CA CYS A 92 3.78 0.43 -6.10
C CYS A 92 4.71 0.52 -7.30
N ASN A 93 4.15 0.76 -8.50
CA ASN A 93 4.85 0.68 -9.77
C ASN A 93 5.50 -0.72 -9.96
N ILE A 94 6.81 -0.85 -9.77
CA ILE A 94 7.55 -2.11 -9.83
C ILE A 94 8.24 -2.47 -8.51
N TYR A 95 7.98 -1.70 -7.45
CA TYR A 95 8.72 -1.78 -6.20
C TYR A 95 7.84 -2.20 -5.03
N TYR A 96 8.38 -3.09 -4.20
CA TYR A 96 7.95 -3.36 -2.84
C TYR A 96 8.52 -2.28 -1.92
N LEU A 97 7.68 -1.33 -1.51
CA LEU A 97 8.12 -0.10 -0.86
C LEU A 97 8.78 -0.33 0.50
N ARG A 98 8.42 -1.37 1.24
CA ARG A 98 9.08 -1.66 2.53
C ARG A 98 10.49 -2.18 2.32
N HIS A 99 10.73 -2.99 1.29
CA HIS A 99 12.08 -3.34 0.88
C HIS A 99 12.85 -2.13 0.34
N LEU A 100 12.22 -1.32 -0.53
CA LEU A 100 12.87 -0.14 -1.11
C LEU A 100 13.29 0.88 -0.03
N CYS A 101 12.46 1.07 1.00
CA CYS A 101 12.75 1.98 2.11
C CYS A 101 13.79 1.42 3.10
N ASN A 102 14.19 0.15 3.00
CA ASN A 102 15.23 -0.43 3.84
C ASN A 102 16.63 -0.16 3.26
N GLU A 103 17.08 1.08 3.39
CA GLU A 103 18.37 1.53 2.85
C GLU A 103 19.59 0.91 3.56
N THR A 104 19.41 0.32 4.74
CA THR A 104 20.47 -0.46 5.41
C THR A 104 20.74 -1.77 4.67
N ARG A 105 19.67 -2.45 4.22
CA ARG A 105 19.77 -3.72 3.51
C ARG A 105 19.99 -3.53 2.00
N PHE A 106 19.37 -2.51 1.42
CA PHE A 106 19.42 -2.20 0.00
C PHE A 106 19.89 -0.75 -0.22
N PRO A 107 21.16 -0.44 0.14
CA PRO A 107 21.71 0.89 -0.03
C PRO A 107 21.68 1.28 -1.51
N ASP A 108 21.20 2.49 -1.80
CA ASP A 108 21.20 3.09 -3.13
C ASP A 108 20.58 2.22 -4.24
N TRP A 109 19.56 1.40 -3.91
CA TRP A 109 18.87 0.57 -4.90
C TRP A 109 18.45 1.38 -6.14
N GLU A 110 18.66 0.83 -7.33
CA GLU A 110 18.40 1.54 -8.59
C GLU A 110 16.90 1.84 -8.75
N ILE A 111 16.57 3.12 -8.98
CA ILE A 111 15.20 3.55 -9.25
C ILE A 111 15.08 3.97 -10.71
N LYS A 112 14.26 3.24 -11.46
CA LYS A 112 14.00 3.49 -12.88
C LYS A 112 12.90 4.55 -13.02
N ASN A 113 13.13 5.55 -13.87
CA ASN A 113 12.16 6.60 -14.21
C ASN A 113 11.55 7.30 -12.95
N PRO A 114 12.35 8.01 -12.15
CA PRO A 114 11.92 8.55 -10.85
C PRO A 114 10.71 9.48 -10.92
N VAL A 115 10.54 10.23 -12.01
CA VAL A 115 9.37 11.09 -12.24
C VAL A 115 8.07 10.27 -12.37
N SER A 116 8.11 9.18 -13.15
CA SER A 116 6.94 8.30 -13.32
C SER A 116 6.64 7.57 -12.01
N PHE A 117 7.67 7.13 -11.31
CA PHE A 117 7.49 6.44 -10.04
C PHE A 117 6.90 7.36 -8.97
N LEU A 118 7.35 8.61 -8.87
CA LEU A 118 6.75 9.61 -7.98
C LEU A 118 5.25 9.78 -8.24
N LYS A 119 4.84 9.84 -9.51
CA LYS A 119 3.43 9.95 -9.90
C LYS A 119 2.61 8.75 -9.39
N ASP A 120 3.13 7.54 -9.51
CA ASP A 120 2.45 6.34 -9.03
C ASP A 120 2.38 6.29 -7.49
N VAL A 121 3.43 6.74 -6.79
CA VAL A 121 3.45 6.84 -5.33
C VAL A 121 2.45 7.88 -4.83
N LEU A 122 2.34 9.04 -5.49
CA LEU A 122 1.29 10.04 -5.20
C LEU A 122 -0.11 9.47 -5.44
N GLY A 123 -0.28 8.68 -6.50
CA GLY A 123 -1.52 7.96 -6.78
C GLY A 123 -1.87 6.92 -5.70
N ALA A 124 -0.87 6.19 -5.20
CA ALA A 124 -1.02 5.26 -4.09
C ALA A 124 -1.39 5.99 -2.80
N TRP A 125 -0.77 7.15 -2.53
CA TRP A 125 -1.09 7.98 -1.37
C TRP A 125 -2.55 8.41 -1.38
N LYS A 126 -3.02 8.94 -2.51
CA LYS A 126 -4.41 9.36 -2.67
C LYS A 126 -5.38 8.19 -2.40
N LYS A 127 -5.11 7.01 -2.96
CA LYS A 127 -5.93 5.81 -2.75
C LYS A 127 -5.94 5.36 -1.28
N GLU A 128 -4.81 5.43 -0.59
CA GLU A 128 -4.72 5.02 0.82
C GLU A 128 -5.50 5.99 1.72
N VAL A 129 -5.41 7.29 1.47
CA VAL A 129 -6.15 8.30 2.26
C VAL A 129 -7.66 8.26 1.98
N GLU A 130 -8.06 7.92 0.75
CA GLU A 130 -9.47 7.78 0.36
C GLU A 130 -10.06 6.39 0.68
N LYS A 131 -9.25 5.49 1.24
CA LYS A 131 -9.64 4.12 1.57
C LYS A 131 -10.79 4.14 2.57
N LYS A 132 -11.91 3.57 2.15
CA LYS A 132 -13.07 3.34 3.02
C LYS A 132 -12.95 1.96 3.67
N GLY A 133 -13.59 1.80 4.83
CA GLY A 133 -13.73 0.49 5.48
C GLY A 133 -14.34 -0.56 4.55
N PRO A 134 -14.25 -1.86 4.90
CA PRO A 134 -14.75 -2.94 4.07
C PRO A 134 -16.23 -2.73 3.72
N ASN A 135 -16.56 -2.80 2.43
CA ASN A 135 -17.92 -2.64 1.90
C ASN A 135 -18.88 -3.79 2.29
N MET A 136 -18.42 -4.78 3.06
CA MET A 136 -19.17 -5.97 3.45
C MET A 136 -18.69 -6.47 4.81
N SER A 137 -19.61 -6.78 5.70
CA SER A 137 -19.31 -7.41 7.00
C SER A 137 -19.24 -8.94 6.88
N TYR A 138 -18.61 -9.60 7.86
CA TYR A 138 -18.61 -11.07 7.95
C TYR A 138 -20.04 -11.64 8.01
N ASP A 139 -20.93 -10.98 8.72
CA ASP A 139 -22.33 -11.38 8.85
C ASP A 139 -23.07 -11.31 7.52
N GLU A 140 -22.92 -10.21 6.77
CA GLU A 140 -23.48 -10.07 5.43
C GLU A 140 -22.92 -11.12 4.46
N ALA A 141 -21.63 -11.41 4.55
CA ALA A 141 -20.99 -12.42 3.71
C ALA A 141 -21.50 -13.84 4.03
N TYR A 142 -21.65 -14.19 5.30
CA TYR A 142 -22.23 -15.47 5.72
C TYR A 142 -23.69 -15.60 5.30
N ASP A 143 -24.49 -14.54 5.45
CA ASP A 143 -25.88 -14.52 4.99
C ASP A 143 -25.98 -14.72 3.47
N THR A 144 -25.12 -14.04 2.72
CA THR A 144 -25.05 -14.14 1.26
C THR A 144 -24.72 -15.56 0.80
N LEU A 145 -23.80 -16.25 1.50
CA LEU A 145 -23.47 -17.66 1.23
C LEU A 145 -24.43 -18.67 1.89
N ARG A 146 -25.47 -18.21 2.60
CA ARG A 146 -26.42 -19.04 3.35
C ARG A 146 -25.71 -19.95 4.36
N LEU A 147 -24.68 -19.42 5.02
CA LEU A 147 -23.94 -20.08 6.08
C LEU A 147 -24.56 -19.75 7.45
N PRO A 148 -24.83 -20.74 8.30
CA PRO A 148 -25.44 -20.54 9.61
C PRO A 148 -24.46 -19.86 10.59
N LYS A 149 -24.71 -18.60 10.95
CA LYS A 149 -23.80 -17.77 11.78
C LYS A 149 -23.45 -18.41 13.13
N ASP A 150 -24.36 -19.20 13.71
CA ASP A 150 -24.16 -19.96 14.94
C ASP A 150 -23.02 -21.00 14.86
N LYS A 151 -22.58 -21.34 13.64
CA LYS A 151 -21.50 -22.32 13.40
C LYS A 151 -20.19 -21.68 12.92
N ALA A 152 -20.10 -20.35 12.93
CA ALA A 152 -18.85 -19.65 12.63
C ALA A 152 -17.79 -19.90 13.73
N PRO A 153 -16.49 -19.86 13.41
CA PRO A 153 -15.89 -19.58 12.10
C PRO A 153 -15.90 -20.80 11.16
N PHE A 154 -16.07 -20.56 9.86
CA PHE A 154 -16.03 -21.60 8.83
C PHE A 154 -14.63 -21.74 8.23
N ASN A 155 -14.25 -22.97 7.88
CA ASN A 155 -13.01 -23.22 7.13
C ASN A 155 -13.18 -22.99 5.62
N GLU A 156 -12.07 -22.88 4.89
CA GLU A 156 -12.05 -22.59 3.44
C GLU A 156 -12.86 -23.61 2.62
N SER A 157 -12.86 -24.89 3.02
CA SER A 157 -13.62 -25.95 2.34
C SER A 157 -15.13 -25.78 2.52
N GLN A 158 -15.59 -25.45 3.73
CA GLN A 158 -16.99 -25.17 4.02
C GLN A 158 -17.50 -23.94 3.25
N ILE A 159 -16.73 -22.85 3.27
CA ILE A 159 -17.04 -21.61 2.54
C ILE A 159 -17.12 -21.89 1.04
N ARG A 160 -16.17 -22.65 0.49
CA ARG A 160 -16.15 -23.04 -0.93
C ARG A 160 -17.36 -23.90 -1.31
N LYS A 161 -17.71 -24.89 -0.48
CA LYS A 161 -18.88 -25.74 -0.72
C LYS A 161 -20.20 -24.96 -0.72
N ALA A 162 -20.31 -23.96 0.16
CA ALA A 162 -21.46 -23.06 0.19
C ALA A 162 -21.52 -22.17 -1.07
N TYR A 163 -20.38 -21.60 -1.45
CA TYR A 163 -20.24 -20.85 -2.70
C TYR A 163 -20.66 -21.68 -3.92
N PHE A 164 -20.14 -22.91 -4.08
CA PHE A 164 -20.50 -23.79 -5.21
C PHE A 164 -22.01 -24.00 -5.34
N ARG A 165 -22.68 -24.27 -4.21
CA ARG A 165 -24.13 -24.47 -4.18
C ARG A 165 -24.89 -23.23 -4.66
N MET A 166 -24.45 -22.06 -4.23
CA MET A 166 -25.08 -20.78 -4.56
C MET A 166 -24.77 -20.37 -6.01
N ALA A 167 -23.51 -20.45 -6.43
CA ALA A 167 -23.07 -20.16 -7.79
C ALA A 167 -23.78 -21.05 -8.83
N GLN A 168 -23.96 -22.34 -8.55
CA GLN A 168 -24.69 -23.24 -9.45
C GLN A 168 -26.18 -22.91 -9.54
N LYS A 169 -26.79 -22.44 -8.44
CA LYS A 169 -28.22 -22.10 -8.37
C LYS A 169 -28.55 -20.79 -9.08
N TYR A 170 -27.64 -19.81 -9.02
CA TYR A 170 -27.86 -18.46 -9.56
C TYR A 170 -27.01 -18.14 -10.79
N HIS A 171 -26.39 -19.15 -11.43
CA HIS A 171 -25.56 -18.95 -12.62
C HIS A 171 -26.36 -18.23 -13.74
N PRO A 172 -25.84 -17.13 -14.33
CA PRO A 172 -26.55 -16.35 -15.34
C PRO A 172 -27.06 -17.18 -16.53
N ASP A 173 -26.28 -18.16 -17.01
CA ASP A 173 -26.68 -19.06 -18.10
C ASP A 173 -27.92 -19.93 -17.79
N LYS A 174 -28.17 -20.23 -16.52
CA LYS A 174 -29.31 -21.06 -16.07
C LYS A 174 -30.45 -20.23 -15.49
N ASN A 175 -30.13 -19.03 -15.02
CA ASN A 175 -31.07 -18.10 -14.42
C ASN A 175 -30.72 -16.68 -14.86
N PRO A 176 -31.36 -16.16 -15.92
CA PRO A 176 -31.10 -14.81 -16.45
C PRO A 176 -31.29 -13.69 -15.42
N GLU A 177 -32.17 -13.87 -14.43
CA GLU A 177 -32.40 -12.93 -13.32
C GLU A 177 -31.48 -13.18 -12.11
N GLY A 178 -30.66 -14.24 -12.15
CA GLY A 178 -29.76 -14.63 -11.06
C GLY A 178 -28.46 -13.83 -11.00
N ARG A 179 -28.20 -12.96 -11.97
CA ARG A 179 -26.90 -12.27 -12.12
C ARG A 179 -26.50 -11.45 -10.89
N ASP A 180 -27.39 -10.64 -10.36
CA ASP A 180 -27.08 -9.77 -9.21
C ASP A 180 -26.75 -10.61 -7.96
N ILE A 181 -27.49 -11.70 -7.75
CA ILE A 181 -27.24 -12.65 -6.65
C ILE A 181 -25.90 -13.38 -6.86
N PHE A 182 -25.59 -13.76 -8.10
CA PHE A 182 -24.33 -14.40 -8.44
C PHE A 182 -23.13 -13.48 -8.19
N GLU A 183 -23.23 -12.21 -8.58
CA GLU A 183 -22.20 -11.20 -8.31
C GLU A 183 -22.02 -10.96 -6.80
N ALA A 184 -23.12 -10.90 -6.04
CA ALA A 184 -23.08 -10.80 -4.57
C ALA A 184 -22.41 -12.04 -3.93
N VAL A 185 -22.73 -13.24 -4.41
CA VAL A 185 -22.13 -14.51 -3.96
C VAL A 185 -20.64 -14.56 -4.24
N ASN A 186 -20.20 -14.11 -5.41
CA ASN A 186 -18.77 -13.97 -5.74
C ASN A 186 -18.06 -13.02 -4.78
N LYS A 187 -18.64 -11.84 -4.54
CA LYS A 187 -18.07 -10.82 -3.66
C LYS A 187 -17.96 -11.33 -2.21
N ALA A 188 -18.98 -12.03 -1.71
CA ALA A 188 -18.98 -12.61 -0.38
C ALA A 188 -17.93 -13.73 -0.23
N TYR A 189 -17.78 -14.57 -1.27
CA TYR A 189 -16.77 -15.61 -1.29
C TYR A 189 -15.35 -15.04 -1.32
N GLU A 190 -15.09 -14.05 -2.17
CA GLU A 190 -13.81 -13.33 -2.22
C GLU A 190 -13.51 -12.70 -0.85
N PHE A 191 -14.47 -12.03 -0.23
CA PHE A 191 -14.30 -11.41 1.09
C PHE A 191 -13.93 -12.44 2.17
N LEU A 192 -14.65 -13.56 2.26
CA LEU A 192 -14.41 -14.59 3.27
C LEU A 192 -13.11 -15.38 3.03
N CYS A 193 -12.67 -15.51 1.78
CA CYS A 193 -11.40 -16.17 1.45
C CYS A 193 -10.19 -15.23 1.55
N THR A 194 -10.39 -13.91 1.48
CA THR A 194 -9.32 -12.93 1.62
C THR A 194 -8.98 -12.79 3.10
N LYS A 195 -8.05 -13.62 3.58
CA LYS A 195 -7.46 -13.47 4.92
C LYS A 195 -6.46 -12.30 4.93
N LYS A 196 -6.94 -11.05 4.91
CA LYS A 196 -6.08 -9.91 5.25
C LYS A 196 -5.97 -9.84 6.77
N LYS A 197 -4.78 -10.11 7.32
CA LYS A 197 -4.51 -9.82 8.74
C LYS A 197 -4.65 -8.32 9.05
N ARG A 198 -4.43 -7.47 8.04
CA ARG A 198 -4.64 -6.01 8.11
C ARG A 198 -5.92 -5.59 7.41
N VAL A 199 -7.05 -5.75 8.10
CA VAL A 199 -8.25 -4.96 7.79
C VAL A 199 -8.23 -3.80 8.76
N VAL A 200 -7.60 -2.70 8.35
CA VAL A 200 -7.67 -1.43 9.07
C VAL A 200 -8.85 -0.65 8.49
N ASP A 201 -9.73 -0.17 9.36
CA ASP A 201 -10.81 0.74 8.97
C ASP A 201 -10.20 2.09 8.62
N GLY A 202 -10.02 2.33 7.32
CA GLY A 202 -9.45 3.57 6.80
C GLY A 202 -7.98 3.44 6.37
N PRO A 203 -7.24 4.57 6.35
CA PRO A 203 -5.84 4.60 5.94
C PRO A 203 -4.95 3.77 6.87
N ASP A 204 -4.12 2.91 6.30
CA ASP A 204 -3.14 2.11 7.04
C ASP A 204 -1.89 2.97 7.34
N PRO A 205 -1.54 3.22 8.62
CA PRO A 205 -0.38 4.02 9.00
C PRO A 205 0.92 3.49 8.40
N GLN A 206 1.10 2.17 8.28
CA GLN A 206 2.33 1.63 7.74
C GLN A 206 2.45 1.91 6.24
N ASN A 207 1.34 1.80 5.50
CA ASN A 207 1.33 2.17 4.08
C ASN A 207 1.68 3.65 3.89
N LEU A 208 1.09 4.53 4.72
CA LEU A 208 1.40 5.96 4.68
C LEU A 208 2.86 6.23 4.99
N LEU A 209 3.43 5.55 5.98
CA LEU A 209 4.84 5.64 6.33
C LEU A 209 5.75 5.29 5.14
N LEU A 210 5.47 4.16 4.48
CA LEU A 210 6.22 3.70 3.30
C LEU A 210 6.12 4.69 2.13
N ILE A 211 4.93 5.25 1.92
CA ILE A 211 4.67 6.27 0.90
C ILE A 211 5.46 7.54 1.17
N LEU A 212 5.50 8.02 2.42
CA LEU A 212 6.25 9.21 2.81
C LEU A 212 7.76 8.99 2.63
N LYS A 213 8.30 7.88 3.17
CA LYS A 213 9.71 7.51 3.05
C LYS A 213 10.16 7.37 1.60
N THR A 214 9.36 6.70 0.77
CA THR A 214 9.67 6.54 -0.65
C THR A 214 9.81 7.90 -1.34
N GLN A 215 8.91 8.84 -1.06
CA GLN A 215 9.00 10.18 -1.63
C GLN A 215 10.23 10.95 -1.12
N SER A 216 10.60 10.81 0.16
CA SER A 216 11.83 11.40 0.70
C SER A 216 13.07 10.87 -0.02
N ILE A 217 13.15 9.55 -0.26
CA ILE A 217 14.22 8.92 -1.04
C ILE A 217 14.28 9.52 -2.45
N LEU A 218 13.13 9.68 -3.12
CA LEU A 218 13.06 10.24 -4.46
C LEU A 218 13.57 11.68 -4.52
N PHE A 219 13.08 12.57 -3.64
CA PHE A 219 13.51 13.96 -3.60
C PHE A 219 14.96 14.14 -3.12
N ARG A 220 15.47 13.22 -2.31
CA ARG A 220 16.87 13.23 -1.87
C ARG A 220 17.83 12.79 -2.98
N ARG A 221 17.51 11.73 -3.72
CA ARG A 221 18.42 11.11 -4.70
C ARG A 221 18.29 11.68 -6.11
N PHE A 222 17.08 12.08 -6.52
CA PHE A 222 16.77 12.50 -7.90
C PHE A 222 16.36 13.97 -7.97
N LYS A 223 17.02 14.82 -7.15
CA LYS A 223 16.71 16.25 -7.02
C LYS A 223 16.71 16.97 -8.37
N GLU A 224 17.69 16.70 -9.24
CA GLU A 224 17.81 17.37 -10.54
C GLU A 224 16.65 17.04 -11.49
N GLU A 225 16.24 15.77 -11.53
CA GLU A 225 15.14 15.30 -12.37
C GLU A 225 13.77 15.81 -11.87
N LEU A 226 13.63 15.97 -10.55
CA LEU A 226 12.38 16.39 -9.92
C LEU A 226 12.25 17.92 -9.78
N ALA A 227 13.36 18.66 -9.77
CA ALA A 227 13.39 20.12 -9.57
C ALA A 227 12.47 20.94 -10.51
N PRO A 228 12.28 20.56 -11.80
CA PRO A 228 11.39 21.29 -12.70
C PRO A 228 9.90 21.21 -12.35
N TYR A 229 9.49 20.28 -11.48
CA TYR A 229 8.09 20.01 -11.20
C TYR A 229 7.68 20.51 -9.81
N LYS A 230 6.48 21.07 -9.72
CA LYS A 230 5.84 21.37 -8.43
C LYS A 230 5.42 20.07 -7.75
N TYR A 231 5.68 19.97 -6.45
CA TYR A 231 5.26 18.82 -5.68
C TYR A 231 3.76 18.82 -5.43
N ALA A 232 3.03 17.98 -6.17
CA ALA A 232 1.58 17.87 -6.09
C ALA A 232 1.06 17.23 -4.78
N GLY A 233 1.95 16.72 -3.92
CA GLY A 233 1.60 16.07 -2.66
C GLY A 233 1.34 17.02 -1.49
N TYR A 234 1.57 18.34 -1.64
CA TYR A 234 1.43 19.28 -0.51
C TYR A 234 0.07 19.23 0.20
N PRO A 235 -1.10 19.19 -0.47
CA PRO A 235 -2.38 19.11 0.24
C PRO A 235 -2.49 17.90 1.17
N ALA A 236 -2.00 16.73 0.72
CA ALA A 236 -1.99 15.51 1.53
C ALA A 236 -0.95 15.60 2.66
N LEU A 237 0.24 16.12 2.36
CA LEU A 237 1.33 16.29 3.32
C LEU A 237 0.94 17.21 4.46
N ILE A 238 0.39 18.38 4.12
CA ILE A 238 -0.07 19.36 5.09
C ILE A 238 -1.15 18.78 5.98
N LYS A 239 -2.15 18.11 5.41
CA LYS A 239 -3.19 17.43 6.17
C LYS A 239 -2.61 16.38 7.13
N THR A 240 -1.64 15.57 6.70
CA THR A 240 -0.96 14.59 7.55
C THR A 240 -0.22 15.26 8.70
N ILE A 241 0.56 16.32 8.44
CA ILE A 241 1.29 17.05 9.48
C ILE A 241 0.31 17.67 10.48
N THR A 242 -0.76 18.32 10.02
CA THR A 242 -1.78 18.91 10.89
C THR A 242 -2.45 17.86 11.77
N MET A 243 -2.85 16.72 11.19
CA MET A 243 -3.50 15.64 11.93
C MET A 243 -2.59 15.06 13.01
N GLU A 244 -1.35 14.71 12.67
CA GLU A 244 -0.39 14.15 13.63
C GLU A 244 0.00 15.18 14.71
N THR A 245 0.15 16.46 14.32
CA THR A 245 0.45 17.55 15.27
C THR A 245 -0.72 17.81 16.21
N GLY A 246 -1.95 17.47 15.86
CA GLY A 246 -3.13 17.56 16.72
C GLY A 246 -3.38 16.29 17.56
N ASP A 247 -2.70 15.18 17.26
CA ASP A 247 -2.98 13.89 17.89
C ASP A 247 -2.43 13.82 19.31
N VAL A 248 -3.27 13.56 20.31
CA VAL A 248 -2.87 13.50 21.72
C VAL A 248 -1.84 12.39 21.97
N ASP A 249 -1.93 11.29 21.24
CA ASP A 249 -1.11 10.09 21.40
C ASP A 249 0.15 10.09 20.51
N LEU A 250 0.46 11.19 19.82
CA LEU A 250 1.59 11.32 18.89
C LEU A 250 2.90 10.67 19.38
N PHE A 251 3.29 10.91 20.63
CA PHE A 251 4.57 10.44 21.19
C PHE A 251 4.53 9.01 21.75
N SER A 252 3.34 8.38 21.83
CA SER A 252 3.16 6.99 22.26
C SER A 252 2.81 6.04 21.10
N LYS A 253 2.61 6.57 19.88
CA LYS A 253 2.36 5.76 18.68
C LYS A 253 3.53 4.84 18.36
N ALA A 254 3.21 3.62 17.93
CA ALA A 254 4.20 2.68 17.41
C ALA A 254 4.79 3.15 16.07
N GLU A 255 3.97 3.77 15.22
CA GLU A 255 4.35 4.27 13.89
C GLU A 255 3.85 5.72 13.71
N PRO A 256 4.48 6.71 14.34
CA PRO A 256 4.12 8.12 14.15
C PRO A 256 4.50 8.58 12.75
N LEU A 257 3.63 9.33 12.07
CA LEU A 257 3.87 9.77 10.69
C LEU A 257 4.56 11.14 10.61
N LEU A 258 4.56 11.90 11.72
CA LEU A 258 5.06 13.28 11.75
C LEU A 258 6.55 13.41 11.38
N PRO A 259 7.48 12.56 11.86
CA PRO A 259 8.88 12.64 11.47
C PRO A 259 9.07 12.50 9.95
N GLU A 260 8.48 11.47 9.35
CA GLU A 260 8.58 11.19 7.92
C GLU A 260 7.89 12.27 7.07
N ALA A 261 6.77 12.82 7.54
CA ALA A 261 6.10 13.92 6.86
C ALA A 261 6.95 15.20 6.87
N THR A 262 7.54 15.55 8.02
CA THR A 262 8.41 16.74 8.11
C THR A 262 9.73 16.56 7.37
N GLU A 263 10.27 15.35 7.32
CA GLU A 263 11.42 15.01 6.47
C GLU A 263 11.10 15.18 4.98
N LEU A 264 9.94 14.71 4.54
CA LEU A 264 9.48 14.89 3.15
C LEU A 264 9.28 16.37 2.81
N ALA A 265 8.72 17.16 3.73
CA ALA A 265 8.60 18.61 3.56
C ALA A 265 10.00 19.24 3.35
N PHE A 266 10.98 18.87 4.16
CA PHE A 266 12.36 19.33 3.99
C PHE A 266 12.93 18.95 2.63
N HIS A 267 12.82 17.68 2.20
CA HIS A 267 13.42 17.24 0.95
C HIS A 267 12.76 17.87 -0.29
N THR A 268 11.45 18.07 -0.27
CA THR A 268 10.73 18.75 -1.36
C THR A 268 11.15 20.22 -1.49
N VAL A 269 11.25 20.95 -0.38
CA VAL A 269 11.72 22.35 -0.35
C VAL A 269 13.19 22.45 -0.75
N ASN A 270 14.02 21.52 -0.26
CA ASN A 270 15.42 21.44 -0.67
C ASN A 270 15.59 21.09 -2.15
N CYS A 271 14.58 20.53 -2.81
CA CYS A 271 14.67 20.17 -4.21
C CYS A 271 14.59 21.40 -5.13
N SER A 272 13.67 22.33 -4.90
CA SER A 272 13.52 23.51 -5.76
C SER A 272 12.86 24.71 -5.06
N ALA A 273 13.15 25.91 -5.56
CA ALA A 273 12.47 27.14 -5.15
C ALA A 273 10.95 27.08 -5.35
N LEU A 274 10.52 26.43 -6.44
CA LEU A 274 9.11 26.24 -6.77
C LEU A 274 8.38 25.50 -5.64
N ASN A 275 9.01 24.47 -5.07
CA ASN A 275 8.45 23.71 -3.96
C ASN A 275 8.39 24.52 -2.67
N ALA A 276 9.39 25.36 -2.40
CA ALA A 276 9.37 26.29 -1.26
C ALA A 276 8.18 27.27 -1.37
N GLU A 277 7.93 27.81 -2.57
CA GLU A 277 6.83 28.73 -2.82
C GLU A 277 5.46 28.03 -2.70
N GLU A 278 5.32 26.82 -3.23
CA GLU A 278 4.07 26.05 -3.11
C GLU A 278 3.78 25.65 -1.66
N LEU A 279 4.79 25.24 -0.88
CA LEU A 279 4.63 25.00 0.55
C LEU A 279 4.13 26.26 1.28
N ARG A 280 4.68 27.45 0.93
CA ARG A 280 4.27 28.74 1.50
C ARG A 280 2.80 29.05 1.17
N ARG A 281 2.37 28.79 -0.07
CA ARG A 281 1.01 29.04 -0.57
C ARG A 281 -0.04 28.16 0.13
N GLU A 282 0.34 26.93 0.50
CA GLU A 282 -0.50 25.97 1.23
C GLU A 282 -0.49 26.17 2.77
N ASN A 283 0.01 27.31 3.27
CA ASN A 283 0.21 27.60 4.70
C ASN A 283 1.08 26.55 5.42
N GLY A 284 1.98 25.90 4.67
CA GLY A 284 2.82 24.84 5.18
C GLY A 284 3.86 25.31 6.18
N ILE A 285 4.30 26.57 6.09
CA ILE A 285 5.26 27.15 7.03
C ILE A 285 4.67 27.20 8.45
N GLU A 286 3.46 27.73 8.58
CA GLU A 286 2.75 27.86 9.85
C GLU A 286 2.44 26.49 10.47
N ILE A 287 2.12 25.51 9.61
CA ILE A 287 1.82 24.14 10.04
C ILE A 287 3.10 23.43 10.53
N LEU A 288 4.24 23.66 9.87
CA LEU A 288 5.54 23.20 10.36
C LEU A 288 5.93 23.90 11.68
N GLN A 289 5.57 25.17 11.86
CA GLN A 289 5.83 25.91 13.09
C GLN A 289 5.02 25.35 14.27
N ALA A 290 3.75 25.00 14.05
CA ALA A 290 2.92 24.36 15.06
C ALA A 290 3.49 22.99 15.48
N ALA A 291 3.92 22.17 14.50
CA ALA A 291 4.57 20.90 14.75
C ALA A 291 5.87 21.08 15.56
N PHE A 292 6.69 22.06 15.16
CA PHE A 292 7.93 22.40 15.84
C PHE A 292 7.69 22.83 17.29
N ALA A 293 6.79 23.78 17.53
CA ALA A 293 6.50 24.29 18.87
C ALA A 293 6.07 23.15 19.82
N ARG A 294 5.20 22.25 19.34
CA ARG A 294 4.76 21.07 20.10
C ARG A 294 5.90 20.10 20.39
N CYS A 295 6.79 19.86 19.43
CA CYS A 295 7.92 18.95 19.64
C CYS A 295 9.00 19.56 20.55
N VAL A 296 9.26 20.87 20.45
CA VAL A 296 10.22 21.57 21.32
C VAL A 296 9.83 21.45 22.79
N SER A 297 8.53 21.53 23.12
CA SER A 297 8.07 21.38 24.51
C SER A 297 8.31 19.99 25.11
N MET A 298 8.62 18.98 24.28
CA MET A 298 8.93 17.62 24.71
C MET A 298 10.43 17.34 24.84
N LEU A 299 11.29 18.28 24.42
CA LEU A 299 12.74 18.10 24.48
C LEU A 299 13.26 18.20 25.91
N SER A 300 14.25 17.36 26.24
CA SER A 300 14.95 17.40 27.51
C SER A 300 16.43 17.05 27.34
N PHE A 301 17.22 17.17 28.40
CA PHE A 301 18.64 16.77 28.38
C PHE A 301 18.86 15.28 28.11
N SER A 302 17.84 14.43 28.24
CA SER A 302 17.92 13.00 27.92
C SER A 302 17.47 12.66 26.51
N SER A 303 17.06 13.64 25.70
CA SER A 303 16.55 13.40 24.36
C SER A 303 17.64 12.89 23.41
N THR A 304 17.28 11.96 22.53
CA THR A 304 18.16 11.31 21.55
C THR A 304 17.78 11.66 20.11
N GLN A 305 18.68 11.44 19.15
CA GLN A 305 18.40 11.66 17.72
C GLN A 305 17.27 10.77 17.19
N ASP A 306 16.96 9.68 17.89
CA ASP A 306 15.91 8.76 17.49
C ASP A 306 14.51 9.17 17.94
N ASP A 307 14.43 10.11 18.90
CA ASP A 307 13.17 10.59 19.45
C ASP A 307 12.36 11.34 18.39
N VAL A 308 11.05 11.08 18.35
CA VAL A 308 10.09 11.73 17.44
C VAL A 308 10.24 13.26 17.48
N ALA A 309 10.27 13.83 18.69
CA ALA A 309 10.37 15.27 18.89
C ALA A 309 11.67 15.86 18.30
N VAL A 310 12.79 15.16 18.48
CA VAL A 310 14.10 15.61 17.98
C VAL A 310 14.14 15.56 16.45
N LYS A 311 13.69 14.45 15.85
CA LYS A 311 13.62 14.29 14.39
C LYS A 311 12.80 15.42 13.76
N VAL A 312 11.59 15.65 14.25
CA VAL A 312 10.71 16.72 13.76
C VAL A 312 11.38 18.09 13.88
N CYS A 313 11.98 18.41 15.03
CA CYS A 313 12.67 19.68 15.21
C CYS A 313 13.83 19.86 14.21
N MET A 314 14.62 18.81 14.00
CA MET A 314 15.73 18.83 13.05
C MET A 314 15.24 19.04 11.61
N HIS A 315 14.21 18.32 11.17
CA HIS A 315 13.67 18.45 9.82
C HIS A 315 13.06 19.83 9.58
N VAL A 316 12.27 20.36 10.52
CA VAL A 316 11.67 21.70 10.39
C VAL A 316 12.74 22.79 10.35
N CYS A 317 13.75 22.75 11.22
CA CYS A 317 14.86 23.70 11.19
C CYS A 317 15.60 23.70 9.84
N ARG A 318 15.86 22.51 9.29
CA ARG A 318 16.49 22.37 7.95
C ARG A 318 15.58 22.91 6.86
N CYS A 319 14.27 22.65 6.95
CA CYS A 319 13.29 23.19 6.00
C CYS A 319 13.30 24.72 6.00
N TYR A 320 13.34 25.36 7.16
CA TYR A 320 13.43 26.82 7.28
C TYR A 320 14.76 27.38 6.77
N ALA A 321 15.88 26.71 7.07
CA ALA A 321 17.19 27.14 6.58
C ALA A 321 17.24 27.17 5.04
N VAL A 322 16.60 26.22 4.38
CA VAL A 322 16.46 26.21 2.92
C VAL A 322 15.44 27.26 2.46
N ALA A 323 14.25 27.31 3.07
CA ALA A 323 13.20 28.24 2.66
C ALA A 323 13.66 29.71 2.77
N ALA A 324 14.47 30.06 3.78
CA ALA A 324 15.00 31.40 3.98
C ALA A 324 15.95 31.89 2.88
N GLN A 325 16.46 30.99 2.02
CA GLN A 325 17.23 31.37 0.83
C GLN A 325 16.35 32.14 -0.19
N PHE A 326 15.02 31.97 -0.13
CA PHE A 326 14.06 32.61 -1.04
C PHE A 326 13.43 33.86 -0.41
N GLU A 327 13.36 34.94 -1.18
CA GLU A 327 12.94 36.27 -0.71
C GLU A 327 11.51 36.32 -0.18
N GLU A 328 10.54 35.77 -0.93
CA GLU A 328 9.13 35.75 -0.52
C GLU A 328 8.89 34.95 0.78
N CYS A 329 9.70 33.92 1.03
CA CYS A 329 9.63 33.16 2.28
C CYS A 329 10.17 33.99 3.45
N ARG A 330 11.23 34.78 3.25
CA ARG A 330 11.76 35.69 4.28
C ARG A 330 10.75 36.74 4.68
N GLU A 331 10.03 37.33 3.72
CA GLU A 331 9.00 38.34 4.00
C GLU A 331 7.88 37.76 4.89
N LYS A 332 7.45 36.53 4.63
CA LYS A 332 6.44 35.85 5.45
C LYS A 332 6.94 35.58 6.88
N PHE A 333 8.17 35.09 7.04
CA PHE A 333 8.77 34.89 8.38
C PHE A 333 8.83 36.19 9.21
N MET A 334 9.09 37.33 8.56
CA MET A 334 9.14 38.63 9.23
C MET A 334 7.75 39.18 9.55
N ALA A 335 6.73 38.88 8.73
CA ALA A 335 5.36 39.32 8.96
C ALA A 335 4.76 38.70 10.24
N ASP A 336 5.08 37.44 10.54
CA ASP A 336 4.60 36.73 11.74
C ASP A 336 5.39 37.08 13.03
N SER A 337 6.44 37.91 12.91
CA SER A 337 7.27 38.37 14.04
C SER A 337 6.82 39.72 14.62
N ASN A 338 5.85 40.38 13.99
CA ASN A 338 5.20 41.62 14.44
C ASN A 338 3.77 41.32 14.90
#